data_AF-A0AAW4BK17-F1
#
_entry.id   AF-A0AAW4BK17-F1
#
_cell.length_a   1.000
_cell.length_b   1.000
_cell.length_c   1.000
_cell.angle_alpha   90.00
_cell.angle_beta   90.00
_cell.angle_gamma   90.00
#
_symmetry.space_group_name_H-M   'P 1'
#
loop_
_entity.id
_entity.type
_entity.pdbx_description
1 polymer ?
#
loop_
_entity_poly.entity_id
_entity_poly.type
_entity_poly.pdbx_seq_one_letter_code
_entity_poly.pdbx_strand_id
1 'polypeptide(L)'
;KLETICTVSPLIPEKRAKLFARGLYFGFEYDFSSAIHLLVPQWEHMVRIMMKENDLHTTVLDPEGIDMECGLSTLLDKKEASEIFDDNLLFEMIAFLTHKRGPNLRNELAHGLL
;
A
#
# COMPACT_ATOMS: atom_id res chain seq x y z
N LYS A 1 11.47 -0.93 19.76
CA LYS A 1 10.60 -2.15 19.76
C LYS A 1 9.87 -2.29 18.42
N LEU A 2 9.03 -1.33 18.00
CA LEU A 2 8.34 -1.40 16.69
C LEU A 2 9.28 -1.32 15.48
N GLU A 3 10.30 -0.44 15.51
CA GLU A 3 11.28 -0.34 14.42
C GLU A 3 12.01 -1.66 14.19
N THR A 4 12.46 -2.31 15.27
CA THR A 4 13.07 -3.65 15.20
C THR A 4 12.16 -4.67 14.52
N ILE A 5 10.86 -4.70 14.86
CA ILE A 5 9.88 -5.60 14.23
C ILE A 5 9.73 -5.29 12.74
N CYS A 6 9.68 -4.00 12.38
CA CYS A 6 9.55 -3.59 10.99
C CYS A 6 10.81 -3.93 10.18
N THR A 7 12.00 -3.79 10.75
CA THR A 7 13.27 -4.08 10.07
C THR A 7 13.47 -5.56 9.79
N VAL A 8 13.01 -6.45 10.69
CA VAL A 8 13.13 -7.91 10.48
C VAL A 8 11.97 -8.50 9.67
N SER A 9 10.96 -7.69 9.33
CA SER A 9 9.83 -8.14 8.52
C SER A 9 10.26 -8.30 7.07
N PRO A 10 10.07 -9.49 6.45
CA PRO A 10 10.41 -9.69 5.04
C PRO A 10 9.54 -8.86 4.09
N LEU A 11 8.38 -8.39 4.55
CA LEU A 11 7.45 -7.60 3.75
C LEU A 11 7.81 -6.11 3.71
N ILE A 12 8.63 -5.63 4.64
CA ILE A 12 8.93 -4.20 4.76
C ILE A 12 10.34 -3.94 4.24
N PRO A 13 10.50 -3.15 3.17
CA PRO A 13 11.82 -2.75 2.71
C PRO A 13 12.59 -2.02 3.83
N GLU A 14 13.85 -2.38 4.05
CA GLU A 14 14.67 -1.88 5.17
C GLU A 14 14.66 -0.35 5.28
N LYS A 15 14.77 0.35 4.14
CA LYS A 15 14.77 1.82 4.07
C LYS A 15 13.43 2.47 4.49
N ARG A 16 12.35 1.70 4.59
CA ARG A 16 11.00 2.16 4.98
C ARG A 16 10.58 1.68 6.36
N ALA A 17 11.34 0.78 7.00
CA ALA A 17 11.03 0.24 8.33
C ALA A 17 10.71 1.33 9.36
N LYS A 18 11.47 2.43 9.35
CA LYS A 18 11.24 3.57 10.26
C LYS A 18 9.90 4.28 10.02
N LEU A 19 9.46 4.42 8.77
CA LEU A 19 8.18 5.03 8.44
C LEU A 19 7.01 4.14 8.86
N PHE A 20 7.11 2.83 8.59
CA PHE A 20 6.15 1.85 9.09
C PHE A 20 6.06 1.87 10.62
N ALA A 21 7.20 1.81 11.31
CA ALA A 21 7.23 1.80 12.77
C ALA A 21 6.61 3.05 13.38
N ARG A 22 6.85 4.23 12.78
CA ARG A 22 6.25 5.49 13.22
C ARG A 22 4.75 5.53 12.95
N GLY A 23 4.31 5.07 11.78
CA GLY A 23 2.89 4.98 11.45
C GLY A 23 2.14 4.03 12.39
N LEU A 24 2.71 2.86 12.68
CA LEU A 24 2.19 1.90 13.65
C LEU A 24 2.14 2.49 15.06
N TYR A 25 3.20 3.18 15.49
CA TYR A 25 3.22 3.87 16.78
C TYR A 25 2.05 4.85 16.92
N PHE A 26 1.83 5.72 15.93
CA PHE A 26 0.70 6.65 15.96
C PHE A 26 -0.65 5.93 15.97
N GLY A 27 -0.77 4.82 15.25
CA GLY A 27 -1.97 3.98 15.29
C GLY A 27 -2.26 3.42 16.70
N PHE A 28 -1.23 2.96 17.42
CA PHE A 28 -1.38 2.49 18.80
C PHE A 28 -1.68 3.61 19.80
N GLU A 29 -1.22 4.84 19.52
CA GLU A 29 -1.53 6.04 20.30
C GLU A 29 -2.85 6.71 19.87
N TYR A 30 -3.64 6.07 19.02
CA TYR A 30 -4.93 6.58 18.49
C TYR A 30 -4.82 7.87 17.66
N ASP A 31 -3.62 8.28 17.24
CA ASP A 31 -3.42 9.33 16.25
C ASP A 31 -3.54 8.75 14.83
N PHE A 32 -4.77 8.45 14.46
CA PHE A 32 -5.06 7.82 13.17
C PHE A 32 -4.75 8.72 11.98
N SER A 33 -4.83 10.05 12.13
CA SER A 33 -4.47 10.95 11.05
C SER A 33 -3.00 10.81 10.68
N SER A 34 -2.10 10.93 11.66
CA SER A 34 -0.67 10.71 11.42
C SER A 34 -0.36 9.30 10.95
N ALA A 35 -1.04 8.29 11.51
CA ALA A 35 -0.86 6.89 11.12
C ALA A 35 -1.23 6.67 9.66
N ILE A 36 -2.40 7.13 9.22
CA ILE A 36 -2.90 6.99 7.83
C ILE A 36 -1.95 7.68 6.85
N HIS A 37 -1.55 8.93 7.15
CA HIS A 37 -0.63 9.69 6.31
C HIS A 37 0.73 9.03 6.12
N LEU A 38 1.19 8.26 7.10
CA LEU A 38 2.44 7.50 6.98
C LEU A 38 2.23 6.14 6.32
N LEU A 39 1.27 5.35 6.81
CA LEU A 39 1.12 3.94 6.46
C LEU A 39 0.54 3.72 5.07
N VAL A 40 -0.45 4.50 4.64
CA VAL A 40 -1.13 4.27 3.35
C VAL A 40 -0.16 4.33 2.17
N PRO A 41 0.73 5.34 2.05
CA PRO A 41 1.77 5.33 1.01
C PRO A 41 2.76 4.17 1.14
N GLN A 42 3.03 3.70 2.37
CA GLN A 42 3.93 2.56 2.56
C GLN A 42 3.30 1.24 2.11
N TRP A 43 2.00 1.05 2.37
CA TRP A 43 1.24 -0.11 1.89
C TRP A 43 1.19 -0.15 0.36
N GLU A 44 0.95 1.00 -0.29
CA GLU A 44 0.99 1.05 -1.76
C GLU A 44 2.37 0.65 -2.30
N HIS A 45 3.44 1.16 -1.70
CA HIS A 45 4.79 0.80 -2.11
C HIS A 45 5.09 -0.69 -1.88
N MET A 46 4.64 -1.26 -0.76
CA MET A 46 4.81 -2.67 -0.45
C MET A 46 4.14 -3.55 -1.50
N VAL A 47 2.88 -3.28 -1.84
CA VAL A 47 2.15 -4.01 -2.89
C VAL A 47 2.90 -3.94 -4.21
N ARG A 48 3.44 -2.77 -4.56
CA ARG A 48 4.22 -2.57 -5.77
C ARG A 48 5.50 -3.41 -5.81
N ILE A 49 6.22 -3.51 -4.69
CA ILE A 49 7.41 -4.35 -4.61
C ILE A 49 7.04 -5.83 -4.76
N MET A 50 6.02 -6.30 -4.04
CA MET A 50 5.55 -7.69 -4.13
C MET A 50 5.14 -8.07 -5.57
N MET A 51 4.47 -7.16 -6.28
CA MET A 51 4.12 -7.36 -7.69
C MET A 51 5.36 -7.47 -8.59
N LYS A 52 6.35 -6.56 -8.41
CA LYS A 52 7.59 -6.57 -9.19
C LYS A 52 8.44 -7.82 -8.93
N GLU A 53 8.47 -8.32 -7.69
CA GLU A 53 9.17 -9.56 -7.32
C GLU A 53 8.55 -10.82 -7.92
N ASN A 54 7.30 -10.74 -8.38
CA ASN A 54 6.60 -11.81 -9.10
C ASN A 54 6.54 -11.54 -10.63
N ASP A 55 7.47 -10.74 -11.15
CA ASP A 55 7.60 -10.38 -12.57
C ASP A 55 6.35 -9.71 -13.19
N LEU A 56 5.50 -9.09 -12.37
CA LEU A 56 4.31 -8.38 -12.84
C LEU A 56 4.60 -6.92 -13.15
N HIS A 57 4.08 -6.46 -14.29
CA HIS A 57 4.16 -5.06 -14.67
C HIS A 57 3.29 -4.17 -13.77
N THR A 58 3.94 -3.20 -13.13
CA THR A 58 3.29 -2.17 -12.30
C THR A 58 3.15 -0.83 -13.01
N THR A 59 3.50 -0.74 -14.29
CA THR A 59 3.35 0.46 -15.12
C THR A 59 2.32 0.25 -16.22
N VAL A 60 1.76 1.35 -16.71
CA VAL A 60 1.00 1.44 -17.96
C VAL A 60 1.65 2.49 -18.84
N LEU A 61 1.62 2.26 -20.15
CA LEU A 61 2.01 3.28 -21.12
C LEU A 61 0.90 4.33 -21.20
N ASP A 62 1.27 5.60 -21.07
CA ASP A 62 0.38 6.70 -21.36
C ASP A 62 0.20 6.89 -22.88
N PRO A 63 -0.71 7.78 -23.34
CA PRO A 63 -0.91 8.04 -24.77
C PRO A 63 0.33 8.57 -25.50
N GLU A 64 1.33 9.08 -24.79
CA GLU A 64 2.60 9.57 -25.34
C GLU A 64 3.71 8.50 -25.32
N GLY A 65 3.41 7.30 -24.83
CA GLY A 65 4.34 6.17 -24.74
C GLY A 65 5.28 6.24 -23.53
N ILE A 66 4.95 7.03 -22.52
CA ILE A 66 5.72 7.13 -21.28
C ILE A 66 5.17 6.12 -20.26
N ASP A 67 6.07 5.39 -19.60
CA ASP A 67 5.72 4.50 -18.49
C ASP A 67 5.26 5.30 -17.27
N MET A 68 4.00 5.09 -16.88
CA MET A 68 3.42 5.65 -15.67
C MET A 68 3.10 4.52 -14.68
N GLU A 69 3.46 4.69 -13.41
CA GLU A 69 3.13 3.71 -12.37
C GLU A 69 1.61 3.60 -12.19
N CYS A 70 1.10 2.37 -12.19
CA CYS A 70 -0.29 2.04 -11.89
C CYS A 70 -0.65 2.51 -10.48
N GLY A 71 -1.86 3.03 -10.32
CA GLY A 71 -2.44 3.29 -9.01
C GLY A 71 -2.71 2.00 -8.23
N LEU A 72 -2.82 2.10 -6.90
CA LEU A 72 -3.03 0.95 -6.03
C LEU A 72 -4.29 0.14 -6.39
N SER A 73 -5.41 0.81 -6.72
CA SER A 73 -6.64 0.12 -7.13
C SER A 73 -6.38 -0.81 -8.32
N THR A 74 -5.70 -0.30 -9.35
CA THR A 74 -5.36 -1.08 -10.55
C THR A 74 -4.45 -2.26 -10.23
N LEU A 75 -3.52 -2.12 -9.28
CA LEU A 75 -2.65 -3.22 -8.86
C LEU A 75 -3.42 -4.33 -8.14
N LEU A 76 -4.35 -3.96 -7.26
CA LEU A 76 -5.15 -4.91 -6.48
C LEU A 76 -6.26 -5.58 -7.31
N ASP A 77 -6.75 -4.93 -8.37
CA ASP A 77 -7.77 -5.48 -9.27
C ASP A 77 -7.19 -6.45 -10.34
N LYS A 78 -5.87 -6.57 -10.43
CA LYS A 78 -5.21 -7.56 -11.31
C LYS A 78 -5.55 -8.97 -10.84
N LYS A 79 -5.78 -9.90 -11.77
CA LYS A 79 -6.06 -11.30 -11.45
C LYS A 79 -4.87 -11.95 -10.73
N GLU A 80 -3.68 -11.54 -11.11
CA GLU A 80 -2.42 -12.00 -10.53
C GLU A 80 -2.25 -11.55 -9.07
N ALA A 81 -3.01 -10.55 -8.60
CA ALA A 81 -3.00 -10.14 -7.20
C ALA A 81 -3.48 -11.26 -6.26
N SER A 82 -4.46 -12.06 -6.69
CA SER A 82 -4.95 -13.21 -5.90
C SER A 82 -3.98 -14.38 -5.88
N GLU A 83 -2.96 -14.37 -6.73
CA GLU A 83 -1.90 -15.38 -6.72
C GLU A 83 -0.78 -15.00 -5.73
N ILE A 84 -0.65 -13.71 -5.41
CA ILE A 84 0.39 -13.16 -4.52
C ILE A 84 -0.12 -13.01 -3.08
N PHE A 85 -1.36 -12.55 -2.91
CA PHE A 85 -1.93 -12.25 -1.61
C PHE A 85 -3.02 -13.27 -1.24
N ASP A 86 -3.10 -13.60 0.05
CA ASP A 86 -4.25 -14.33 0.60
C ASP A 86 -5.55 -13.58 0.30
N ASP A 87 -6.63 -14.32 -0.01
CA ASP A 87 -7.91 -13.76 -0.42
C ASP A 87 -8.48 -12.77 0.62
N ASN A 88 -8.31 -13.04 1.92
CA ASN A 88 -8.80 -12.14 2.96
C ASN A 88 -7.97 -10.86 3.01
N LEU A 89 -6.64 -10.98 2.91
CA LEU A 89 -5.75 -9.83 2.88
C LEU A 89 -6.01 -8.95 1.65
N LEU A 90 -6.19 -9.57 0.48
CA LEU A 90 -6.54 -8.87 -0.76
C LEU A 90 -7.88 -8.13 -0.61
N PHE A 91 -8.89 -8.82 -0.08
CA PHE A 91 -10.20 -8.23 0.21
C PHE A 91 -10.09 -7.03 1.16
N GLU A 92 -9.36 -7.15 2.26
CA GLU A 92 -9.16 -6.07 3.24
C GLU A 92 -8.47 -4.86 2.60
N MET A 93 -7.40 -5.09 1.83
CA MET A 93 -6.70 -4.00 1.14
C MET A 93 -7.64 -3.27 0.17
N ILE A 94 -8.43 -4.00 -0.62
CA ILE A 94 -9.40 -3.40 -1.54
C ILE A 94 -10.46 -2.61 -0.74
N ALA A 95 -11.07 -3.23 0.26
CA ALA A 95 -12.15 -2.65 1.04
C ALA A 95 -11.74 -1.35 1.76
N PHE A 96 -10.56 -1.33 2.38
CA PHE A 96 -10.10 -0.18 3.17
C PHE A 96 -9.40 0.89 2.33
N LEU A 97 -8.55 0.49 1.39
CA LEU A 97 -7.66 1.43 0.71
C LEU A 97 -8.29 2.02 -0.55
N THR A 98 -9.01 1.24 -1.35
CA THR A 98 -9.32 1.62 -2.74
C THR A 98 -10.81 1.61 -3.10
N HIS A 99 -11.64 0.89 -2.36
CA HIS A 99 -13.04 0.70 -2.71
C HIS A 99 -13.91 1.88 -2.27
N LYS A 100 -14.69 2.45 -3.20
CA LYS A 100 -15.53 3.65 -2.97
C LYS A 100 -16.66 3.47 -1.96
N ARG A 101 -17.13 2.24 -1.71
CA ARG A 101 -18.12 1.97 -0.65
C ARG A 101 -17.49 1.74 0.72
N GLY A 102 -16.16 1.59 0.77
CA GLY A 102 -15.40 1.56 2.01
C GLY A 102 -14.80 2.93 2.32
N PRO A 103 -13.86 2.99 3.28
CA PRO A 103 -13.16 4.22 3.65
C PRO A 103 -12.36 4.87 2.52
N ASN A 104 -11.97 4.10 1.48
CA ASN A 104 -11.28 4.60 0.30
C ASN A 104 -9.97 5.38 0.64
N LEU A 105 -9.30 4.99 1.73
CA LEU A 105 -8.27 5.80 2.41
C LEU A 105 -7.16 6.29 1.49
N ARG A 106 -6.73 5.45 0.55
CA ARG A 106 -5.66 5.82 -0.39
C ARG A 106 -6.09 6.95 -1.30
N ASN A 107 -7.30 6.90 -1.84
CA ASN A 107 -7.76 7.91 -2.77
C ASN A 107 -8.14 9.20 -2.04
N GLU A 108 -8.84 9.12 -0.90
CA GLU A 108 -9.15 10.30 -0.09
C GLU A 108 -7.86 11.02 0.36
N LEU A 109 -6.84 10.27 0.80
CA LEU A 109 -5.52 10.83 1.15
C LEU A 109 -4.88 11.54 -0.04
N ALA A 110 -4.79 10.87 -1.19
CA ALA A 110 -4.13 11.40 -2.38
C ALA A 110 -4.83 12.64 -2.95
N HIS A 111 -6.15 12.73 -2.77
CA HIS A 111 -6.95 13.87 -3.18
C HIS A 111 -7.05 14.98 -2.13
N GLY A 112 -6.52 14.77 -0.91
CA GLY A 112 -6.59 15.75 0.17
C GLY A 112 -8.00 15.91 0.75
N LEU A 113 -8.76 14.82 0.80
CA LEU A 113 -10.15 14.76 1.28
C LEU A 113 -10.28 14.13 2.67
N LEU A 114 -9.15 13.78 3.31
CA LEU A 114 -9.08 13.25 4.68
C LEU A 114 -8.95 14.34 5.75
#